data_AF-A0A8H8A3K4-F1
#
_entry.id   AF-A0A8H8A3K4-F1
#
_cell.length_a   1.000
_cell.length_b   1.000
_cell.length_c   1.000
_cell.angle_alpha   90.00
_cell.angle_beta   90.00
_cell.angle_gamma   90.00
#
_symmetry.space_group_name_H-M   'P 1'
#
loop_
_entity.id
_entity.type
_entity.pdbx_description
1 polymer ?
#
loop_
_entity_poly.entity_id
_entity_poly.type
_entity_poly.pdbx_seq_one_letter_code
_entity_poly.pdbx_strand_id
1 'polypeptide(L)'
;MYEKSLGQKSLWYGYLQIIPDKVDIPKFWNYEKNWLKGTEIEYVGGLDIVELSKTYKNIIIPFIKKNKKRLNQTIFTYDNFLKAISVIRSRAFEIDKFHGLALVPFADMFNHTTTKEHVHFQSFYEVCEYCGSSTHTDHIKYQKNIDKSPESKLNNKKKYYDTCDMIIYNSPNASDELFNIYGTHGNDILLSRYGFAVPQNKWDRISMSEMFEKNDLKQNRLIWWKSNGFKISYQMGLFQKYFSKEDIKNYFVEYKKL
;
A
#
# COMPACT_ATOMS: atom_id res chain seq x y z
N MET A 1 8.44 -6.15 -14.42
CA MET A 1 9.72 -6.40 -15.13
C MET A 1 9.60 -7.48 -16.20
N TYR A 2 9.15 -8.69 -15.86
CA TYR A 2 8.97 -9.78 -16.84
C TYR A 2 8.04 -9.38 -18.00
N GLU A 3 6.81 -8.98 -17.72
CA GLU A 3 5.84 -8.56 -18.74
C GLU A 3 6.38 -7.42 -19.63
N LYS A 4 7.03 -6.42 -19.03
CA LYS A 4 7.69 -5.33 -19.78
C LYS A 4 8.78 -5.85 -20.73
N SER A 5 9.49 -6.92 -20.36
CA SER A 5 10.53 -7.54 -21.22
C SER A 5 9.98 -8.29 -22.43
N LEU A 6 8.71 -8.68 -22.41
CA LEU A 6 8.06 -9.36 -23.53
C LEU A 6 7.65 -8.38 -24.65
N GLY A 7 7.66 -7.07 -24.38
CA GLY A 7 7.20 -6.06 -25.32
C GLY A 7 5.78 -6.36 -25.80
N GLN A 8 5.54 -6.28 -27.11
CA GLN A 8 4.23 -6.51 -27.73
C GLN A 8 3.64 -7.91 -27.50
N LYS A 9 4.44 -8.87 -27.03
CA LYS A 9 3.95 -10.22 -26.68
C LYS A 9 3.26 -10.27 -25.32
N SER A 10 3.40 -9.25 -24.48
CA SER A 10 2.70 -9.16 -23.20
C SER A 10 1.23 -8.81 -23.42
N LEU A 11 0.33 -9.50 -22.72
CA LEU A 11 -1.09 -9.12 -22.65
C LEU A 11 -1.27 -7.72 -22.05
N TRP A 12 -0.29 -7.25 -21.28
CA TRP A 12 -0.30 -5.95 -20.61
C TRP A 12 0.48 -4.89 -21.38
N TYR A 13 0.95 -5.17 -22.61
CA TYR A 13 1.83 -4.25 -23.35
C TYR A 13 1.26 -2.83 -23.44
N GLY A 14 -0.02 -2.70 -23.81
CA GLY A 14 -0.69 -1.40 -23.92
C GLY A 14 -0.74 -0.64 -22.59
N TYR A 15 -1.16 -1.31 -21.52
CA TYR A 15 -1.17 -0.74 -20.16
C TYR A 15 0.23 -0.29 -19.72
N LEU A 16 1.25 -1.13 -19.94
CA LEU A 16 2.63 -0.85 -19.55
C LEU A 16 3.28 0.32 -20.32
N GLN A 17 2.70 0.76 -21.45
CA GLN A 17 3.15 2.00 -22.13
C GLN A 17 2.68 3.27 -21.43
N ILE A 18 1.56 3.20 -20.69
CA ILE A 18 0.96 4.35 -20.00
C ILE A 18 1.65 4.58 -18.65
N ILE A 19 2.15 3.51 -18.04
CA ILE A 19 2.86 3.59 -16.76
C ILE A 19 4.19 4.35 -16.93
N PRO A 20 4.52 5.31 -16.05
CA PRO A 20 5.81 5.98 -16.08
C PRO A 20 6.96 4.99 -15.86
N ASP A 21 8.12 5.27 -16.45
CA ASP A 21 9.29 4.38 -16.26
C ASP A 21 9.75 4.34 -14.79
N LYS A 22 9.64 5.48 -14.09
CA LYS A 22 9.92 5.64 -12.66
C LYS A 22 9.07 6.73 -12.03
N VAL A 23 8.96 6.70 -10.71
CA VAL A 23 8.40 7.78 -9.90
C VAL A 23 9.52 8.50 -9.15
N ASP A 24 9.42 9.83 -9.08
CA ASP A 24 10.43 10.70 -8.50
C ASP A 24 10.30 10.75 -6.97
N ILE A 25 10.82 9.71 -6.30
CA ILE A 25 10.79 9.61 -4.84
C ILE A 25 12.15 9.93 -4.20
N PRO A 26 12.17 10.53 -3.00
CA PRO A 26 13.40 10.92 -2.30
C PRO A 26 14.44 9.82 -2.19
N LYS A 27 14.01 8.55 -2.04
CA LYS A 27 14.90 7.39 -1.95
C LYS A 27 15.87 7.28 -3.12
N PHE A 28 15.56 7.87 -4.28
CA PHE A 28 16.39 7.83 -5.49
C PHE A 28 17.02 9.16 -5.88
N TRP A 29 16.77 10.22 -5.10
CA TRP A 29 17.44 11.51 -5.31
C TRP A 29 18.94 11.44 -5.01
N ASN A 30 19.68 12.44 -5.45
CA ASN A 30 21.12 12.53 -5.27
C ASN A 30 21.42 13.27 -3.97
N TYR A 31 21.94 14.50 -4.09
CA TYR A 31 22.29 15.33 -2.94
C TYR A 31 21.06 15.94 -2.27
N GLU A 32 19.93 16.04 -2.97
CA GLU A 32 18.67 16.62 -2.52
C GLU A 32 18.06 15.85 -1.35
N LYS A 33 18.41 14.57 -1.19
CA LYS A 33 18.07 13.78 0.01
C LYS A 33 18.46 14.47 1.31
N ASN A 34 19.57 15.23 1.29
CA ASN A 34 20.05 15.93 2.47
C ASN A 34 19.09 17.03 2.94
N TRP A 35 18.23 17.57 2.07
CA TRP A 35 17.21 18.55 2.45
C TRP A 35 16.12 17.95 3.35
N LEU A 36 15.99 16.62 3.35
CA LEU A 36 14.96 15.90 4.09
C LEU A 36 15.49 15.21 5.35
N LYS A 37 16.78 15.37 5.66
CA LYS A 37 17.35 14.87 6.92
C LYS A 37 16.72 15.59 8.11
N GLY A 38 16.38 14.84 9.15
CA GLY A 38 15.68 15.30 10.34
C GLY A 38 14.17 15.47 10.15
N THR A 39 13.63 15.20 8.97
CA THR A 39 12.18 15.20 8.72
C THR A 39 11.58 13.82 8.95
N GLU A 40 10.26 13.75 9.03
CA GLU A 40 9.52 12.48 9.09
C GLU A 40 9.83 11.53 7.92
N ILE A 41 10.24 12.07 6.77
CA ILE A 41 10.62 11.24 5.60
C ILE A 41 11.84 10.38 5.93
N GLU A 42 12.82 10.91 6.65
CA GLU A 42 13.96 10.12 7.12
C GLU A 42 13.48 9.02 8.08
N TYR A 43 12.60 9.38 9.02
CA TYR A 43 12.09 8.47 10.04
C TYR A 43 11.30 7.29 9.48
N VAL A 44 10.46 7.51 8.46
CA VAL A 44 9.75 6.43 7.75
C VAL A 44 10.64 5.64 6.78
N GLY A 45 11.95 5.86 6.82
CA GLY A 45 12.93 5.20 5.96
C GLY A 45 12.84 5.63 4.49
N GLY A 46 12.31 6.81 4.20
CA GLY A 46 12.12 7.34 2.85
C GLY A 46 13.41 7.66 2.12
N LEU A 47 14.53 7.83 2.83
CA LEU A 47 15.83 8.23 2.25
C LEU A 47 16.78 7.05 2.00
N ASP A 48 16.63 5.95 2.75
CA ASP A 48 17.56 4.82 2.72
C ASP A 48 17.23 3.78 1.63
N ILE A 49 18.22 3.35 0.86
CA ILE A 49 18.12 2.33 -0.20
C ILE A 49 18.69 0.96 0.21
N VAL A 50 19.26 0.84 1.40
CA VAL A 50 19.93 -0.38 1.88
C VAL A 50 18.99 -1.57 1.88
N GLU A 51 17.74 -1.40 2.31
CA GLU A 51 16.73 -2.46 2.28
C GLU A 51 16.51 -2.99 0.85
N LEU A 52 16.30 -2.09 -0.12
CA LEU A 52 16.11 -2.47 -1.52
C LEU A 52 17.35 -3.14 -2.11
N SER A 53 18.55 -2.68 -1.73
CA SER A 53 19.81 -3.30 -2.12
C SER A 53 19.93 -4.74 -1.59
N LYS A 54 19.59 -4.95 -0.31
CA LYS A 54 19.58 -6.27 0.33
C LYS A 54 18.55 -7.19 -0.32
N THR A 55 17.33 -6.72 -0.53
CA THR A 55 16.26 -7.46 -1.22
C THR A 55 16.70 -7.89 -2.61
N TYR A 56 17.30 -6.97 -3.38
CA TYR A 56 17.78 -7.32 -4.71
C TYR A 56 18.87 -8.39 -4.68
N LYS A 57 19.87 -8.24 -3.79
CA LYS A 57 20.99 -9.19 -3.67
C LYS A 57 20.56 -10.56 -3.16
N ASN A 58 19.70 -10.59 -2.14
CA ASN A 58 19.40 -11.80 -1.38
C ASN A 58 18.18 -12.57 -1.92
N ILE A 59 17.27 -11.90 -2.63
CA ILE A 59 16.02 -12.49 -3.12
C ILE A 59 15.99 -12.49 -4.65
N ILE A 60 16.16 -11.32 -5.26
CA ILE A 60 15.96 -11.14 -6.70
C ILE A 60 17.07 -11.81 -7.52
N ILE A 61 18.35 -11.65 -7.14
CA ILE A 61 19.47 -12.30 -7.84
C ILE A 61 19.35 -13.83 -7.82
N PRO A 62 19.12 -14.51 -6.67
CA PRO A 62 18.90 -15.94 -6.65
C PRO A 62 17.71 -16.38 -7.52
N PHE A 63 16.61 -15.63 -7.51
CA PHE A 63 15.46 -15.90 -8.36
C PHE A 63 15.79 -15.82 -9.86
N ILE A 64 16.52 -14.77 -10.28
CA ILE A 64 16.98 -14.61 -11.67
C ILE A 64 17.90 -15.78 -12.05
N LYS A 65 18.84 -16.16 -11.17
CA LYS A 65 19.78 -17.26 -11.41
C LYS A 65 19.09 -18.61 -11.57
N LYS A 66 18.03 -18.87 -10.79
CA LYS A 66 17.23 -20.11 -10.89
C LYS A 66 16.42 -20.17 -12.19
N ASN A 67 16.02 -19.02 -12.74
CA ASN A 67 15.11 -18.92 -13.88
C ASN A 67 15.74 -18.34 -15.16
N LYS A 68 17.07 -18.39 -15.31
CA LYS A 68 17.83 -17.77 -16.41
C LYS A 68 17.34 -18.12 -17.82
N LYS A 69 16.76 -19.31 -18.02
CA LYS A 69 16.23 -19.74 -19.33
C LYS A 69 14.98 -18.97 -19.75
N ARG A 70 14.22 -18.44 -18.79
CA ARG A 70 12.96 -17.72 -19.03
C ARG A 70 13.09 -16.21 -18.85
N LEU A 71 14.12 -15.75 -18.14
CA LEU A 71 14.29 -14.34 -17.79
C LEU A 71 15.45 -13.71 -18.56
N ASN A 72 15.17 -12.59 -19.21
CA ASN A 72 16.20 -11.81 -19.89
C ASN A 72 17.05 -11.02 -18.89
N GLN A 73 18.28 -11.46 -18.65
CA GLN A 73 19.17 -10.85 -17.65
C GLN A 73 19.52 -9.39 -17.96
N THR A 74 19.44 -8.94 -19.21
CA THR A 74 19.70 -7.52 -19.56
C THR A 74 18.57 -6.59 -19.10
N ILE A 75 17.36 -7.12 -18.88
CA ILE A 75 16.23 -6.36 -18.36
C ILE A 75 16.17 -6.43 -16.84
N PHE A 76 16.58 -7.57 -16.25
CA PHE A 76 16.54 -7.78 -14.81
C PHE A 76 17.80 -7.21 -14.12
N THR A 77 18.01 -5.91 -14.29
CA THR A 77 19.08 -5.13 -13.65
C THR A 77 18.60 -4.50 -12.34
N TYR A 78 19.54 -4.03 -11.52
CA TYR A 78 19.22 -3.34 -10.27
C TYR A 78 18.48 -2.03 -10.52
N ASP A 79 18.89 -1.26 -11.53
CA ASP A 79 18.22 -0.01 -11.94
C ASP A 79 16.75 -0.27 -12.32
N ASN A 80 16.50 -1.27 -13.16
CA ASN A 80 15.13 -1.63 -13.55
C ASN A 80 14.30 -2.18 -12.38
N PHE A 81 14.94 -2.81 -11.39
CA PHE A 81 14.27 -3.20 -10.14
C PHE A 81 13.85 -1.98 -9.32
N LEU A 82 14.72 -0.98 -9.16
CA LEU A 82 14.40 0.26 -8.46
C LEU A 82 13.26 1.02 -9.13
N LYS A 83 13.33 1.15 -10.46
CA LYS A 83 12.27 1.72 -11.29
C LYS A 83 10.94 1.00 -11.09
N ALA A 84 10.93 -0.33 -11.19
CA ALA A 84 9.73 -1.14 -10.98
C ALA A 84 9.16 -0.98 -9.56
N ILE A 85 10.01 -0.96 -8.53
CA ILE A 85 9.56 -0.75 -7.14
C ILE A 85 8.97 0.65 -6.95
N SER A 86 9.55 1.68 -7.58
CA SER A 86 9.02 3.06 -7.52
C SER A 86 7.58 3.14 -8.04
N VAL A 87 7.31 2.42 -9.13
CA VAL A 87 5.99 2.32 -9.76
C VAL A 87 5.04 1.51 -8.89
N ILE A 88 5.46 0.32 -8.43
CA ILE A 88 4.59 -0.54 -7.62
C ILE A 88 4.18 0.17 -6.33
N ARG A 89 5.12 0.85 -5.66
CA ARG A 89 4.84 1.59 -4.41
C ARG A 89 3.88 2.76 -4.57
N SER A 90 3.80 3.34 -5.77
CA SER A 90 2.96 4.51 -6.04
C SER A 90 1.61 4.17 -6.66
N ARG A 91 1.45 2.98 -7.25
CA ARG A 91 0.28 2.63 -8.08
C ARG A 91 -0.43 1.33 -7.70
N ALA A 92 0.17 0.48 -6.88
CA ALA A 92 -0.47 -0.78 -6.49
C ALA A 92 -1.61 -0.54 -5.49
N PHE A 93 -2.69 -1.30 -5.67
CA PHE A 93 -3.83 -1.38 -4.77
C PHE A 93 -3.77 -2.69 -3.99
N GLU A 94 -4.29 -2.67 -2.77
CA GLU A 94 -4.64 -3.89 -2.05
C GLU A 94 -5.96 -4.42 -2.59
N ILE A 95 -5.93 -5.61 -3.17
CA ILE A 95 -7.07 -6.21 -3.85
C ILE A 95 -7.92 -6.98 -2.85
N ASP A 96 -7.34 -7.99 -2.20
CA ASP A 96 -8.00 -8.82 -1.20
C ASP A 96 -6.96 -9.67 -0.44
N LYS A 97 -7.43 -10.48 0.52
CA LYS A 97 -6.55 -11.34 1.34
C LYS A 97 -5.78 -12.41 0.55
N PHE A 98 -6.25 -12.79 -0.64
CA PHE A 98 -5.64 -13.85 -1.45
C PHE A 98 -4.67 -13.28 -2.49
N HIS A 99 -5.10 -12.27 -3.26
CA HIS A 99 -4.33 -11.65 -4.32
C HIS A 99 -3.32 -10.60 -3.81
N GLY A 100 -3.57 -9.99 -2.65
CA GLY A 100 -2.68 -9.01 -2.03
C GLY A 100 -2.56 -7.73 -2.85
N LEU A 101 -1.32 -7.28 -3.11
CA LEU A 101 -1.07 -6.05 -3.86
C LEU A 101 -0.98 -6.30 -5.37
N ALA A 102 -1.72 -5.52 -6.16
CA ALA A 102 -1.65 -5.57 -7.62
C ALA A 102 -1.73 -4.18 -8.26
N LEU A 103 -1.19 -4.08 -9.48
CA LEU A 103 -1.46 -2.95 -10.36
C LEU A 103 -2.84 -3.16 -11.01
N VAL A 104 -3.72 -2.17 -10.88
CA VAL A 104 -5.07 -2.23 -11.45
C VAL A 104 -5.17 -1.20 -12.57
N PRO A 105 -5.15 -1.65 -13.85
CA PRO A 105 -5.30 -0.75 -14.98
C PRO A 105 -6.55 0.12 -14.85
N PHE A 106 -6.45 1.37 -15.33
CA PHE A 106 -7.45 2.44 -15.17
C PHE A 106 -7.60 2.98 -13.75
N ALA A 107 -7.68 2.12 -12.73
CA ALA A 107 -7.82 2.58 -11.35
C ALA A 107 -6.59 3.36 -10.86
N ASP A 108 -5.39 2.99 -11.34
CA ASP A 108 -4.13 3.65 -10.99
C ASP A 108 -3.86 4.97 -11.75
N MET A 109 -4.80 5.43 -12.58
CA MET A 109 -4.69 6.69 -13.32
C MET A 109 -5.21 7.89 -12.53
N PHE A 110 -6.11 7.67 -11.56
CA PHE A 110 -6.74 8.75 -10.79
C PHE A 110 -5.77 9.33 -9.77
N ASN A 111 -5.60 10.65 -9.78
CA ASN A 111 -4.71 11.35 -8.85
C ASN A 111 -5.29 11.41 -7.43
N HIS A 112 -4.43 11.78 -6.47
CA HIS A 112 -4.80 11.90 -5.06
C HIS A 112 -5.37 13.27 -4.71
N THR A 113 -6.35 13.28 -3.80
CA THR A 113 -6.75 14.48 -3.05
C THR A 113 -6.84 14.20 -1.55
N THR A 114 -6.58 15.22 -0.72
CA THR A 114 -6.71 15.14 0.75
C THR A 114 -8.06 15.66 1.26
N THR A 115 -8.88 16.22 0.37
CA THR A 115 -10.13 16.92 0.71
C THR A 115 -11.35 16.07 0.39
N LYS A 116 -11.68 15.93 -0.89
CA LYS A 116 -12.89 15.28 -1.38
C LYS A 116 -12.58 14.49 -2.65
N GLU A 117 -12.61 13.16 -2.54
CA GLU A 117 -12.49 12.27 -3.70
C GLU A 117 -13.78 12.28 -4.54
N HIS A 118 -13.64 12.06 -5.84
CA HIS A 118 -14.75 11.85 -6.76
C HIS A 118 -15.00 10.36 -6.95
N VAL A 119 -13.92 9.58 -6.99
CA VAL A 119 -13.95 8.14 -7.21
C VAL A 119 -13.32 7.40 -6.04
N HIS A 120 -13.79 6.17 -5.80
CA HIS A 120 -13.28 5.33 -4.72
C HIS A 120 -13.11 3.88 -5.21
N PHE A 121 -11.97 3.28 -4.85
CA PHE A 121 -11.66 1.89 -5.19
C PHE A 121 -12.40 0.93 -4.26
N GLN A 122 -13.07 -0.07 -4.82
CA GLN A 122 -13.75 -1.13 -4.08
C GLN A 122 -13.42 -2.51 -4.62
N SER A 123 -13.27 -3.46 -3.70
CA SER A 123 -13.07 -4.88 -3.98
C SER A 123 -13.68 -5.72 -2.85
N PHE A 124 -13.91 -7.01 -3.11
CA PHE A 124 -14.30 -7.96 -2.08
C PHE A 124 -13.06 -8.41 -1.32
N TYR A 125 -12.84 -7.88 -0.12
CA TYR A 125 -11.64 -8.19 0.65
C TYR A 125 -11.64 -9.62 1.25
N GLU A 126 -12.81 -10.09 1.70
CA GLU A 126 -12.98 -11.43 2.30
C GLU A 126 -13.31 -12.46 1.23
N VAL A 127 -12.28 -13.07 0.66
CA VAL A 127 -12.39 -14.13 -0.36
C VAL A 127 -11.89 -15.46 0.16
N CYS A 128 -12.17 -16.54 -0.58
CA CYS A 128 -11.64 -17.86 -0.27
C CYS A 128 -10.10 -17.86 -0.28
N GLU A 129 -9.48 -18.25 0.84
CA GLU A 129 -8.01 -18.34 0.99
C GLU A 129 -7.33 -19.35 0.03
N TYR A 130 -8.09 -20.26 -0.56
CA TYR A 130 -7.56 -21.30 -1.45
C TYR A 130 -7.62 -20.95 -2.93
N CYS A 131 -8.65 -20.20 -3.36
CA CYS A 131 -8.88 -19.94 -4.78
C CYS A 131 -9.15 -18.47 -5.12
N GLY A 132 -9.21 -17.58 -4.12
CA GLY A 132 -9.44 -16.15 -4.31
C GLY A 132 -10.87 -15.77 -4.73
N SER A 133 -11.82 -16.70 -4.73
CA SER A 133 -13.19 -16.40 -5.13
C SER A 133 -13.98 -15.68 -4.04
N SER A 134 -14.66 -14.60 -4.41
CA SER A 134 -15.61 -13.89 -3.55
C SER A 134 -16.97 -14.58 -3.36
N THR A 135 -17.27 -15.67 -4.08
CA THR A 135 -18.59 -16.33 -4.01
C THR A 135 -18.71 -17.33 -2.85
N HIS A 136 -17.61 -17.64 -2.17
CA HIS A 136 -17.58 -18.57 -1.04
C HIS A 136 -16.37 -18.31 -0.14
N THR A 137 -16.50 -18.67 1.13
CA THR A 137 -15.41 -18.55 2.12
C THR A 137 -14.77 -19.90 2.47
N ASP A 138 -15.49 -21.02 2.28
CA ASP A 138 -15.01 -22.38 2.58
C ASP A 138 -14.92 -23.21 1.29
N HIS A 139 -13.68 -23.43 0.83
CA HIS A 139 -13.42 -24.11 -0.45
C HIS A 139 -13.92 -25.55 -0.47
N ILE A 140 -13.74 -26.27 0.65
CA ILE A 140 -14.06 -27.68 0.75
C ILE A 140 -15.58 -27.88 0.72
N LYS A 141 -16.33 -27.06 1.46
CA LYS A 141 -17.80 -27.10 1.40
C LYS A 141 -18.32 -26.74 0.02
N TYR A 142 -17.73 -25.73 -0.62
CA TYR A 142 -18.12 -25.32 -1.96
C TYR A 142 -17.93 -26.45 -2.98
N GLN A 143 -16.76 -27.10 -3.01
CA GLN A 143 -16.49 -28.25 -3.88
C GLN A 143 -17.46 -29.42 -3.61
N LYS A 144 -17.65 -29.80 -2.34
CA LYS A 144 -18.59 -30.88 -1.97
C LYS A 144 -20.04 -30.59 -2.41
N ASN A 145 -20.45 -29.32 -2.41
CA ASN A 145 -21.77 -28.92 -2.87
C ASN A 145 -21.89 -28.95 -4.40
N ILE A 146 -20.82 -28.68 -5.14
CA ILE A 146 -20.77 -28.83 -6.60
C ILE A 146 -20.87 -30.31 -6.99
N ASP A 147 -20.04 -31.16 -6.38
CA ASP A 147 -19.94 -32.59 -6.72
C ASP A 147 -21.20 -33.39 -6.40
N LYS A 148 -22.00 -32.92 -5.43
CA LYS A 148 -23.29 -33.54 -5.06
C LYS A 148 -24.46 -33.09 -5.93
N SER A 149 -24.27 -32.14 -6.84
CA SER A 149 -25.33 -31.72 -7.75
C SER A 149 -25.33 -32.61 -9.00
N PRO A 150 -26.41 -33.37 -9.28
CA PRO A 150 -26.50 -34.13 -10.52
C PRO A 150 -26.68 -33.14 -11.67
N GLU A 151 -25.73 -33.14 -12.61
CA GLU A 151 -25.70 -32.45 -13.90
C GLU A 151 -26.66 -31.25 -14.11
N SER A 152 -26.10 -30.05 -13.93
CA SER A 152 -26.18 -28.95 -14.90
C SER A 152 -27.54 -28.59 -15.51
N LYS A 153 -28.54 -28.26 -14.68
CA LYS A 153 -29.45 -27.16 -15.08
C LYS A 153 -28.64 -25.86 -15.00
N LEU A 154 -28.13 -25.41 -16.16
CA LEU A 154 -27.73 -24.03 -16.45
C LEU A 154 -28.94 -23.09 -16.24
N ASN A 155 -29.43 -22.98 -15.01
CA ASN A 155 -30.24 -21.86 -14.60
C ASN A 155 -29.30 -20.67 -14.60
N ASN A 156 -29.58 -19.68 -15.47
CA ASN A 156 -29.15 -18.29 -15.52
C ASN A 156 -28.57 -17.71 -14.21
N LYS A 157 -27.50 -18.28 -13.65
CA LYS A 157 -26.71 -17.67 -12.59
C LYS A 157 -26.00 -16.55 -13.31
N LYS A 158 -26.47 -15.31 -13.09
CA LYS A 158 -25.74 -14.10 -13.45
C LYS A 158 -24.28 -14.39 -13.15
N LYS A 159 -23.46 -14.45 -14.20
CA LYS A 159 -22.04 -14.75 -14.06
C LYS A 159 -21.47 -13.63 -13.22
N TYR A 160 -21.23 -13.93 -11.96
CA TYR A 160 -20.65 -12.98 -11.04
C TYR A 160 -19.18 -12.89 -11.40
N TYR A 161 -18.77 -11.72 -11.85
CA TYR A 161 -17.37 -11.45 -12.15
C TYR A 161 -16.77 -10.84 -10.90
N ASP A 162 -15.69 -11.45 -10.41
CA ASP A 162 -14.89 -10.86 -9.36
C ASP A 162 -14.12 -9.69 -9.97
N THR A 163 -14.56 -8.46 -9.66
CA THR A 163 -14.02 -7.23 -10.25
C THR A 163 -13.47 -6.31 -9.17
N CYS A 164 -12.50 -5.51 -9.56
CA CYS A 164 -12.13 -4.30 -8.83
C CYS A 164 -12.91 -3.15 -9.45
N ASP A 165 -13.64 -2.41 -8.64
CA ASP A 165 -14.54 -1.37 -9.11
C ASP A 165 -14.02 0.01 -8.69
N MET A 166 -14.06 0.96 -9.62
CA MET A 166 -13.86 2.37 -9.32
C MET A 166 -15.23 3.03 -9.35
N ILE A 167 -15.80 3.33 -8.19
CA ILE A 167 -17.16 3.85 -8.07
C ILE A 167 -17.16 5.37 -7.93
N ILE A 168 -18.21 6.04 -8.42
CA ILE A 168 -18.45 7.45 -8.09
C ILE A 168 -18.85 7.54 -6.62
N TYR A 169 -18.02 8.20 -5.82
CA TYR A 169 -18.26 8.43 -4.41
C TYR A 169 -18.86 9.82 -4.16
N ASN A 170 -18.35 10.83 -4.88
CA ASN A 170 -18.95 12.16 -4.91
C ASN A 170 -19.12 12.64 -6.35
N SER A 171 -20.26 13.28 -6.64
CA SER A 171 -20.55 13.84 -7.96
C SER A 171 -19.52 14.91 -8.37
N PRO A 172 -18.78 14.71 -9.48
CA PRO A 172 -17.94 15.73 -10.09
C PRO A 172 -18.77 16.64 -11.00
N ASN A 173 -18.24 17.81 -11.37
CA ASN A 173 -18.79 18.62 -12.46
C ASN A 173 -18.21 18.18 -13.81
N ALA A 174 -18.85 18.61 -14.88
CA ALA A 174 -18.33 18.35 -16.23
C ALA A 174 -16.95 18.99 -16.41
N SER A 175 -16.00 18.21 -16.94
CA SER A 175 -14.60 18.59 -17.14
C SER A 175 -13.73 18.68 -15.88
N ASP A 176 -14.27 18.35 -14.70
CA ASP A 176 -13.44 18.20 -13.50
C ASP A 176 -12.51 17.01 -13.65
N GLU A 177 -11.28 17.15 -13.15
CA GLU A 177 -10.42 16.00 -12.91
C GLU A 177 -11.04 15.12 -11.81
N LEU A 178 -11.02 13.80 -12.04
CA LEU A 178 -11.50 12.83 -11.07
C LEU A 178 -10.36 12.43 -10.14
N PHE A 179 -10.57 12.62 -8.84
CA PHE A 179 -9.58 12.29 -7.82
C PHE A 179 -10.03 11.10 -6.99
N ASN A 180 -9.05 10.29 -6.58
CA ASN A 180 -9.16 9.22 -5.59
C ASN A 180 -8.48 9.64 -4.27
N ILE A 181 -8.68 8.91 -3.18
CA ILE A 181 -7.86 8.99 -1.97
C ILE A 181 -6.94 7.76 -1.89
N TYR A 182 -5.63 7.99 -1.86
CA TYR A 182 -4.64 6.93 -1.70
C TYR A 182 -4.54 6.41 -0.25
N GLY A 183 -5.23 7.08 0.67
CA GLY A 183 -5.22 6.85 2.11
C GLY A 183 -5.06 8.15 2.89
N THR A 184 -5.20 8.08 4.20
CA THR A 184 -5.02 9.21 5.14
C THR A 184 -3.54 9.41 5.43
N HIS A 185 -2.79 9.87 4.43
CA HIS A 185 -1.34 9.97 4.45
C HIS A 185 -0.85 11.41 4.65
N GLY A 186 0.11 11.59 5.56
CA GLY A 186 0.91 12.82 5.65
C GLY A 186 1.91 12.94 4.49
N ASN A 187 2.51 14.11 4.35
CA ASN A 187 3.52 14.42 3.34
C ASN A 187 4.79 13.56 3.48
N ASP A 188 5.03 13.01 4.68
CA ASP A 188 6.07 12.01 4.92
C ASP A 188 5.89 10.77 4.04
N ILE A 189 4.66 10.25 3.97
CA ILE A 189 4.32 9.09 3.16
C ILE A 189 4.06 9.47 1.70
N LEU A 190 3.36 10.59 1.45
CA LEU A 190 3.05 11.03 0.09
C LEU A 190 4.33 11.25 -0.73
N LEU A 191 5.31 11.96 -0.17
CA LEU A 191 6.56 12.22 -0.88
C LEU A 191 7.43 10.97 -0.97
N SER A 192 7.52 10.18 0.11
CA SER A 192 8.33 8.95 0.15
C SER A 192 7.85 7.86 -0.81
N ARG A 193 6.53 7.72 -1.03
CA ARG A 193 5.96 6.67 -1.88
C ARG A 193 5.52 7.14 -3.26
N TYR A 194 4.99 8.35 -3.37
CA TYR A 194 4.33 8.84 -4.59
C TYR A 194 5.06 10.01 -5.25
N GLY A 195 6.04 10.62 -4.58
CA GLY A 195 6.88 11.66 -5.18
C GLY A 195 6.25 13.06 -5.20
N PHE A 196 5.24 13.32 -4.36
CA PHE A 196 4.64 14.64 -4.23
C PHE A 196 4.25 14.95 -2.78
N ALA A 197 4.02 16.23 -2.48
CA ALA A 197 3.49 16.71 -1.21
C ALA A 197 2.33 17.67 -1.46
N VAL A 198 1.40 17.77 -0.52
CA VAL A 198 0.20 18.61 -0.62
C VAL A 198 0.29 19.75 0.42
N PRO A 199 0.04 21.01 0.03
CA PRO A 199 -0.05 22.12 0.97
C PRO A 199 -1.14 21.89 2.02
N GLN A 200 -0.90 22.31 3.26
CA GLN A 200 -1.89 22.25 4.35
C GLN A 200 -2.49 20.86 4.55
N ASN A 201 -1.67 19.80 4.40
CA ASN A 201 -2.14 18.43 4.57
C ASN A 201 -2.50 18.17 6.04
N LYS A 202 -3.80 18.01 6.32
CA LYS A 202 -4.31 17.74 7.68
C LYS A 202 -3.80 16.44 8.32
N TRP A 203 -3.22 15.55 7.51
CA TRP A 203 -2.66 14.27 7.95
C TRP A 203 -1.15 14.34 8.22
N ASP A 204 -0.53 15.52 8.06
CA ASP A 204 0.86 15.72 8.47
C ASP A 204 1.02 15.46 9.97
N ARG A 205 2.13 14.81 10.31
CA ARG A 205 2.48 14.40 11.66
C ARG A 205 3.94 14.71 11.96
N ILE A 206 4.28 14.71 13.23
CA ILE A 206 5.67 14.78 13.71
C ILE A 206 5.86 13.67 14.74
N SER A 207 6.90 12.87 14.58
CA SER A 207 7.26 11.76 15.46
C SER A 207 8.25 12.25 16.51
N MET A 208 7.86 12.12 17.78
CA MET A 208 8.73 12.53 18.90
C MET A 208 9.54 11.36 19.50
N SER A 209 9.29 10.12 19.05
CA SER A 209 9.87 8.89 19.61
C SER A 209 11.39 8.89 19.68
N GLU A 210 12.07 9.25 18.58
CA GLU A 210 13.54 9.28 18.54
C GLU A 210 14.16 10.34 19.46
N MET A 211 13.47 11.46 19.68
CA MET A 211 13.92 12.50 20.62
C MET A 211 13.89 11.98 22.07
N PHE A 212 12.95 11.09 22.39
CA PHE A 212 12.86 10.47 23.71
C PHE A 212 13.82 9.29 23.87
N GLU A 213 14.12 8.55 22.79
CA GLU A 213 15.08 7.43 22.81
C GLU A 213 16.53 7.88 22.96
N LYS A 214 16.90 9.04 22.38
CA LYS A 214 18.23 9.65 22.54
C LYS A 214 18.42 10.34 23.89
N ASN A 215 17.34 10.59 24.63
CA ASN A 215 17.42 11.02 26.01
C ASN A 215 17.66 9.80 26.91
N ASP A 216 18.57 9.92 27.87
CA ASP A 216 18.90 8.93 28.91
C ASP A 216 17.74 8.76 29.92
N LEU A 217 16.52 8.58 29.43
CA LEU A 217 15.40 8.13 30.22
C LEU A 217 15.74 6.72 30.70
N LYS A 218 16.23 6.63 31.95
CA LYS A 218 16.45 5.37 32.66
C LYS A 218 15.37 4.36 32.27
N GLN A 219 15.75 3.14 31.89
CA GLN A 219 14.83 2.13 31.34
C GLN A 219 13.49 2.03 32.09
N ASN A 220 13.51 2.15 33.42
CA ASN A 220 12.31 2.14 34.27
C ASN A 220 11.31 3.27 33.93
N ARG A 221 11.77 4.48 33.60
CA ARG A 221 10.92 5.59 33.17
C ARG A 221 10.35 5.36 31.78
N LEU A 222 11.14 4.82 30.85
CA LEU A 222 10.65 4.50 29.51
C LEU A 222 9.57 3.42 29.57
N ILE A 223 9.78 2.35 30.36
CA ILE A 223 8.77 1.31 30.61
C ILE A 223 7.52 1.92 31.24
N TRP A 224 7.69 2.80 32.22
CA TRP A 224 6.55 3.47 32.85
C TRP A 224 5.76 4.34 31.86
N TRP A 225 6.44 5.13 31.02
CA TRP A 225 5.79 5.95 30.00
C TRP A 225 5.14 5.11 28.90
N LYS A 226 5.72 3.97 28.52
CA LYS A 226 5.08 3.01 27.61
C LYS A 226 3.77 2.46 28.20
N SER A 227 3.77 2.12 29.49
CA SER A 227 2.60 1.56 30.18
C SER A 227 1.55 2.58 30.61
N ASN A 228 1.93 3.85 30.83
CA ASN A 228 1.04 4.84 31.46
C ASN A 228 0.86 6.13 30.65
N GLY A 229 1.75 6.41 29.69
CA GLY A 229 1.82 7.69 29.01
C GLY A 229 0.53 8.07 28.31
N PHE A 230 -0.03 7.15 27.52
CA PHE A 230 -1.30 7.39 26.83
C PHE A 230 -2.44 7.70 27.81
N LYS A 231 -2.58 6.90 28.87
CA LYS A 231 -3.62 7.10 29.90
C LYS A 231 -3.49 8.47 30.58
N ILE A 232 -2.29 8.87 30.95
CA ILE A 232 -2.03 10.13 31.65
C ILE A 232 -2.25 11.31 30.72
N SER A 233 -1.72 11.27 29.51
CA SER A 233 -1.93 12.34 28.53
C SER A 233 -3.41 12.50 28.16
N TYR A 234 -4.18 11.41 28.12
CA TYR A 234 -5.63 11.46 27.97
C TYR A 234 -6.33 12.10 29.18
N GLN A 235 -5.97 11.71 30.41
CA GLN A 235 -6.49 12.33 31.64
C GLN A 235 -6.17 13.83 31.72
N MET A 236 -5.00 14.24 31.20
CA MET A 236 -4.58 15.64 31.10
C MET A 236 -5.26 16.40 29.95
N GLY A 237 -6.14 15.74 29.17
CA GLY A 237 -6.87 16.37 28.08
C GLY A 237 -6.07 16.62 26.80
N LEU A 238 -4.79 16.21 26.74
CA LEU A 238 -3.88 16.51 25.63
C LEU A 238 -4.35 15.89 24.29
N PHE A 239 -5.15 14.82 24.37
CA PHE A 239 -5.56 14.01 23.23
C PHE A 239 -7.08 13.99 22.97
N GLN A 240 -7.88 14.64 23.84
CA GLN A 240 -9.35 14.60 23.75
C GLN A 240 -9.90 15.26 22.48
N LYS A 241 -9.13 16.17 21.86
CA LYS A 241 -9.49 16.79 20.57
C LYS A 241 -9.18 15.89 19.37
N TYR A 242 -8.28 14.91 19.51
CA TYR A 242 -7.70 14.17 18.39
C TYR A 242 -8.16 12.71 18.32
N PHE A 243 -8.59 12.12 19.44
CA PHE A 243 -9.02 10.72 19.49
C PHE A 243 -10.47 10.62 19.93
N SER A 244 -11.25 9.82 19.20
CA SER A 244 -12.62 9.49 19.60
C SER A 244 -12.61 8.53 20.79
N LYS A 245 -13.76 8.41 21.47
CA LYS A 245 -13.93 7.43 22.56
C LYS A 245 -13.67 5.99 22.11
N GLU A 246 -13.92 5.67 20.84
CA GLU A 246 -13.72 4.32 20.28
C GLU A 246 -12.23 4.06 20.00
N ASP A 247 -11.48 5.04 19.49
CA ASP A 247 -10.02 4.93 19.28
C ASP A 247 -9.28 4.62 20.58
N ILE A 248 -9.69 5.28 21.66
CA ILE A 248 -9.15 5.09 23.01
C ILE A 248 -9.45 3.68 23.53
N LYS A 249 -10.68 3.20 23.32
CA LYS A 249 -11.11 1.87 23.76
C LYS A 249 -10.34 0.78 23.03
N ASN A 250 -10.11 0.93 21.73
CA ASN A 250 -9.34 -0.01 20.92
C ASN A 250 -7.88 -0.08 21.37
N TYR A 251 -7.23 1.06 21.65
CA TYR A 251 -5.86 1.10 22.17
C TYR A 251 -5.71 0.30 23.47
N PHE A 252 -6.62 0.45 24.43
CA PHE A 252 -6.56 -0.29 25.70
C PHE A 252 -6.88 -1.78 25.57
N VAL A 253 -7.64 -2.19 24.54
CA VAL A 253 -7.93 -3.60 24.26
C VAL A 253 -6.71 -4.31 23.67
N GLU A 254 -5.97 -3.66 22.76
CA GLU A 254 -4.72 -4.21 22.23
C GLU A 254 -3.62 -4.28 23.30
N TYR A 255 -3.52 -3.27 24.17
CA TYR A 255 -2.48 -3.23 25.22
C TYR A 255 -2.64 -4.34 26.27
N LYS A 256 -3.86 -4.85 26.51
CA LYS A 256 -4.10 -5.98 27.42
C LYS A 256 -3.67 -7.35 26.85
N LYS A 257 -3.31 -7.42 25.57
CA LYS A 257 -2.85 -8.64 24.90
C LYS A 257 -1.31 -8.76 24.83
N LEU A 258 -0.58 -7.72 25.25
CA LEU A 258 0.89 -7.68 25.36
C LEU A 258 1.31 -7.89 26.81
#